data_AF-A0A852REF7-F1
#
_entry.id   AF-A0A852REF7-F1
#
_cell.length_a   1.000
_cell.length_b   1.000
_cell.length_c   1.000
_cell.angle_alpha   90.00
_cell.angle_beta   90.00
_cell.angle_gamma   90.00
#
_symmetry.space_group_name_H-M   'P 1'
#
loop_
_entity.id
_entity.type
_entity.pdbx_description
1 polymer ?
#
loop_
_entity_poly.entity_id
_entity_poly.type
_entity_poly.pdbx_seq_one_letter_code
_entity_poly.pdbx_strand_id
1 'polypeptide(L)'
;MTLSAVWGDLDRLDDEMAELAGQVAELTSYARRWVCQRAGFEPSPLCLLRPLAELMDLLADGFGDLRALALDDWADLRHGVASTRLDLRAVDDDAVALMPVVAR
;
A
#
# COMPACT_ATOMS: atom_id res chain seq x y z
N MET A 1 -21.51 20.87 0.54
CA MET A 1 -20.43 20.05 1.15
C MET A 1 -19.76 20.93 2.19
N THR A 2 -19.74 20.52 3.45
CA THR A 2 -19.14 21.32 4.54
C THR A 2 -17.65 20.99 4.66
N LEU A 3 -16.81 21.94 5.10
CA LEU A 3 -15.37 21.71 5.33
C LEU A 3 -15.12 20.51 6.26
N SER A 4 -15.97 20.33 7.28
CA SER A 4 -15.93 19.16 8.16
C SER A 4 -16.08 17.82 7.43
N ALA A 5 -16.87 17.75 6.36
CA ALA A 5 -17.03 16.52 5.58
C ALA A 5 -15.77 16.23 4.75
N VAL A 6 -15.13 17.27 4.18
CA VAL A 6 -13.86 17.15 3.43
C VAL A 6 -12.75 16.59 4.32
N TRP A 7 -12.64 17.08 5.55
CA TRP A 7 -11.64 16.60 6.50
C TRP A 7 -11.89 15.14 6.92
N GLY A 8 -13.15 14.76 7.12
CA GLY A 8 -13.54 13.38 7.38
C GLY A 8 -13.22 12.43 6.22
N ASP A 9 -13.37 12.88 4.98
CA ASP A 9 -12.99 12.11 3.79
C ASP A 9 -11.47 11.89 3.72
N LEU A 10 -10.66 12.88 4.12
CA LEU A 10 -9.19 12.76 4.19
C LEU A 10 -8.71 11.89 5.36
N ASP A 11 -9.43 11.85 6.49
CA ASP A 11 -9.18 10.88 7.56
C ASP A 11 -9.43 9.46 7.05
N ARG A 12 -10.59 9.25 6.41
CA ARG A 12 -10.96 7.94 5.85
C ARG A 12 -10.00 7.45 4.76
N LEU A 13 -9.49 8.36 3.93
CA LEU A 13 -8.52 8.02 2.89
C LEU A 13 -7.24 7.41 3.49
N ASP A 14 -6.76 7.91 4.63
CA ASP A 14 -5.56 7.35 5.28
C ASP A 14 -5.78 5.91 5.76
N ASP A 15 -6.96 5.64 6.33
CA ASP A 15 -7.36 4.29 6.75
C ASP A 15 -7.49 3.33 5.55
N GLU A 16 -8.13 3.76 4.47
CA GLU A 16 -8.27 2.98 3.23
C GLU A 16 -6.90 2.69 2.60
N MET A 17 -5.99 3.67 2.60
CA MET A 17 -4.62 3.46 2.13
C MET A 17 -3.85 2.46 2.99
N ALA A 18 -4.01 2.50 4.31
CA ALA A 18 -3.38 1.52 5.21
C ALA A 18 -3.95 0.11 4.99
N GLU A 19 -5.26 -0.01 4.78
CA GLU A 19 -5.92 -1.28 4.49
C GLU A 19 -5.39 -1.89 3.19
N LEU A 20 -5.32 -1.11 2.10
CA LEU A 20 -4.81 -1.56 0.81
C LEU A 20 -3.36 -2.05 0.90
N ALA A 21 -2.50 -1.36 1.65
CA ALA A 21 -1.12 -1.81 1.88
C ALA A 21 -1.09 -3.18 2.59
N GLY A 22 -1.96 -3.37 3.60
CA GLY A 22 -2.12 -4.65 4.27
C GLY A 22 -2.58 -5.76 3.32
N GLN A 23 -3.55 -5.48 2.46
CA GLN A 23 -4.05 -6.44 1.46
C GLN A 23 -2.96 -6.85 0.46
N VAL A 24 -2.12 -5.92 -0.01
CA VAL A 24 -0.98 -6.20 -0.89
C VAL A 24 0.05 -7.10 -0.18
N ALA A 25 0.36 -6.80 1.08
CA ALA A 25 1.28 -7.62 1.87
C ALA A 25 0.77 -9.05 2.07
N GLU A 26 -0.52 -9.21 2.37
CA GLU A 26 -1.15 -10.52 2.52
C GLU A 26 -1.21 -11.30 1.21
N LEU A 27 -1.61 -10.67 0.10
CA LEU A 27 -1.71 -11.31 -1.20
C LEU A 27 -0.35 -11.87 -1.67
N THR A 28 0.69 -11.07 -1.56
CA THR A 28 2.06 -11.45 -1.96
C THR A 28 2.64 -12.52 -1.02
N SER A 29 2.37 -12.42 0.28
CA SER A 29 2.71 -13.47 1.26
C SER A 29 2.02 -14.79 0.95
N TYR A 30 0.73 -14.74 0.63
CA TYR A 30 -0.05 -15.91 0.22
C TYR A 30 0.51 -16.54 -1.05
N ALA A 31 0.78 -15.75 -2.09
CA ALA A 31 1.34 -16.23 -3.35
C ALA A 31 2.67 -16.96 -3.13
N ARG A 32 3.60 -16.36 -2.36
CA ARG A 32 4.88 -16.99 -2.03
C ARG A 32 4.72 -18.29 -1.25
N ARG A 33 3.81 -18.32 -0.27
CA ARG A 33 3.62 -19.48 0.61
C ARG A 33 2.94 -20.66 -0.10
N TRP A 34 1.95 -20.39 -0.93
CA TRP A 34 1.05 -21.43 -1.44
C TRP A 34 1.16 -21.68 -2.94
N VAL A 35 1.50 -20.66 -3.73
CA VAL A 35 1.59 -20.78 -5.19
C VAL A 35 3.01 -21.18 -5.61
N CYS A 36 4.03 -20.54 -5.03
CA CYS A 36 5.43 -20.74 -5.40
C CYS A 36 6.08 -21.96 -4.71
N GLN A 37 5.34 -23.04 -4.48
CA GLN A 37 5.87 -24.22 -3.78
C GLN A 37 6.70 -25.11 -4.72
N ARG A 38 8.00 -25.26 -4.43
CA ARG A 38 8.89 -26.21 -5.14
C ARG A 38 8.49 -27.67 -5.00
N ALA A 39 7.96 -28.06 -3.83
CA ALA A 39 7.83 -29.46 -3.44
C ALA A 39 6.97 -30.30 -4.40
N GLY A 40 6.03 -29.68 -5.13
CA GLY A 40 5.23 -30.36 -6.15
C GLY A 40 5.99 -30.74 -7.43
N PHE A 41 7.17 -30.13 -7.65
CA PHE A 41 7.92 -30.22 -8.92
C PHE A 41 9.28 -30.92 -8.77
N GLU A 42 9.80 -31.10 -7.55
CA GLU A 42 11.11 -31.72 -7.31
C GLU A 42 11.09 -32.90 -6.34
N PRO A 43 10.42 -34.02 -6.65
CA PRO A 43 10.47 -35.20 -5.80
C PRO A 43 11.65 -36.15 -6.10
N SER A 44 12.34 -36.03 -7.26
CA SER A 44 13.44 -36.93 -7.66
C SER A 44 14.50 -36.23 -8.53
N PRO A 45 15.81 -36.59 -8.42
CA PRO A 45 16.90 -36.09 -9.25
C PRO A 45 16.86 -36.53 -10.72
N LEU A 46 15.84 -37.29 -11.14
CA LEU A 46 15.52 -37.57 -12.55
C LEU A 46 14.19 -36.92 -12.99
N CYS A 47 13.56 -36.10 -12.13
CA CYS A 47 12.27 -35.48 -12.45
C CYS A 47 12.43 -34.46 -13.58
N LEU A 48 11.66 -34.65 -14.65
CA LEU A 48 11.57 -33.74 -15.80
C LEU A 48 11.02 -32.35 -15.42
N LEU A 49 10.37 -32.23 -14.26
CA LEU A 49 9.76 -31.00 -13.78
C LEU A 49 10.69 -30.14 -12.91
N ARG A 50 11.95 -30.56 -12.69
CA ARG A 50 12.92 -29.79 -11.89
C ARG A 50 13.12 -28.35 -12.37
N PRO A 51 13.18 -28.06 -13.69
CA PRO A 51 13.24 -26.67 -14.15
C PRO A 51 12.01 -25.85 -13.73
N LEU A 52 10.82 -26.46 -13.59
CA LEU A 52 9.65 -25.76 -13.05
C LEU A 52 9.80 -25.47 -11.55
N ALA A 53 10.46 -26.35 -10.78
CA ALA A 53 10.76 -26.07 -9.38
C ALA A 53 11.66 -24.83 -9.24
N GLU A 54 12.68 -24.71 -10.09
CA GLU A 54 13.55 -23.52 -10.16
C GLU A 54 12.79 -22.25 -10.55
N LEU A 55 11.83 -22.35 -11.47
CA LEU A 55 10.93 -21.24 -11.79
C LEU A 55 10.06 -20.82 -10.60
N MET A 56 9.66 -21.73 -9.71
CA MET A 56 8.89 -21.37 -8.51
C MET A 56 9.68 -20.45 -7.58
N ASP A 57 10.99 -20.67 -7.43
CA ASP A 57 11.84 -19.78 -6.63
C ASP A 57 11.95 -18.39 -7.26
N LEU A 58 12.16 -18.33 -8.58
CA LEU A 58 12.21 -17.06 -9.31
C LEU A 58 10.90 -16.27 -9.15
N LEU A 59 9.75 -16.95 -9.19
CA LEU A 59 8.45 -16.34 -8.94
C LEU A 59 8.32 -15.88 -7.47
N ALA A 60 8.79 -16.68 -6.52
CA ALA A 60 8.75 -16.32 -5.10
C ALA A 60 9.57 -15.06 -4.81
N ASP A 61 10.74 -14.93 -5.43
CA ASP A 61 11.60 -13.76 -5.35
C ASP A 61 10.94 -12.55 -6.03
N GLY A 62 10.41 -12.74 -7.25
CA GLY A 62 9.69 -11.69 -7.97
C GLY A 62 8.48 -11.14 -7.21
N PHE A 63 7.70 -11.98 -6.52
CA PHE A 63 6.64 -11.51 -5.63
C PHE A 63 7.17 -10.77 -4.41
N GLY A 64 8.37 -11.12 -3.92
CA GLY A 64 9.06 -10.39 -2.86
C GLY A 64 9.46 -8.99 -3.31
N ASP A 65 10.07 -8.87 -4.49
CA ASP A 65 10.50 -7.61 -5.08
C ASP A 65 9.32 -6.71 -5.43
N LEU A 66 8.27 -7.27 -6.05
CA LEU A 66 7.02 -6.56 -6.34
C LEU A 66 6.40 -5.99 -5.06
N ARG A 67 6.38 -6.79 -3.98
CA ARG A 67 5.86 -6.35 -2.69
C ARG A 67 6.67 -5.19 -2.13
N ALA A 68 8.01 -5.29 -2.16
CA ALA A 68 8.87 -4.23 -1.66
C ALA A 68 8.64 -2.93 -2.43
N LEU A 69 8.71 -2.98 -3.76
CA LEU A 69 8.47 -1.82 -4.62
C LEU A 69 7.09 -1.20 -4.37
N ALA A 70 6.04 -2.02 -4.38
CA ALA A 70 4.68 -1.52 -4.22
C ALA A 70 4.45 -0.90 -2.84
N LEU A 71 4.99 -1.49 -1.76
CA LEU A 71 4.82 -0.95 -0.41
C LEU A 71 5.66 0.30 -0.16
N ASP A 72 6.85 0.40 -0.75
CA ASP A 72 7.71 1.59 -0.66
C ASP A 72 7.06 2.77 -1.40
N ASP A 73 6.66 2.58 -2.66
CA ASP A 73 5.95 3.61 -3.44
C ASP A 73 4.66 4.06 -2.75
N TRP A 74 3.96 3.11 -2.11
CA TRP A 74 2.74 3.40 -1.38
C TRP A 74 2.98 4.16 -0.08
N ALA A 75 4.05 3.84 0.64
CA ALA A 75 4.45 4.57 1.84
C ALA A 75 4.80 6.02 1.51
N ASP A 76 5.52 6.25 0.41
CA ASP A 76 5.85 7.60 -0.08
C ASP A 76 4.59 8.38 -0.46
N LEU A 77 3.65 7.75 -1.18
CA LEU A 77 2.38 8.37 -1.53
C LEU A 77 1.58 8.75 -0.28
N ARG A 78 1.46 7.84 0.69
CA ARG A 78 0.75 8.10 1.95
C ARG A 78 1.40 9.24 2.73
N HIS A 79 2.72 9.28 2.77
CA HIS A 79 3.46 10.38 3.40
C HIS A 79 3.15 11.73 2.72
N GLY A 80 3.16 11.77 1.39
CA GLY A 80 2.81 12.98 0.63
C GLY A 80 1.38 13.46 0.87
N VAL A 81 0.41 12.54 0.92
CA VAL A 81 -0.99 12.85 1.26
C VAL A 81 -1.10 13.41 2.69
N ALA A 82 -0.45 12.78 3.67
CA ALA A 82 -0.45 13.22 5.05
C ALA A 82 0.16 14.62 5.21
N SER A 83 1.29 14.90 4.53
CA SER A 83 1.92 16.22 4.51
C SER A 83 0.99 17.27 3.90
N THR A 84 0.46 16.99 2.71
CA THR A 84 -0.45 17.91 2.00
C THR A 84 -1.68 18.25 2.84
N ARG A 85 -2.22 17.27 3.54
CA ARG A 85 -3.34 17.46 4.46
C ARG A 85 -2.99 18.39 5.62
N LEU A 86 -1.80 18.26 6.22
CA LEU A 86 -1.35 19.16 7.28
C LEU A 86 -1.22 20.59 6.75
N ASP A 87 -0.63 20.76 5.58
CA ASP A 87 -0.47 22.07 4.93
C ASP A 87 -1.83 22.71 4.64
N LEU A 88 -2.78 21.96 4.09
CA LEU A 88 -4.13 22.45 3.83
C LEU A 88 -4.85 22.87 5.12
N ARG A 89 -4.64 22.13 6.22
CA ARG A 89 -5.28 22.42 7.51
C ARG A 89 -4.72 23.71 8.11
N ALA A 90 -3.40 23.91 8.02
CA ALA A 90 -2.77 25.16 8.43
C ALA A 90 -3.31 26.36 7.65
N VAL A 91 -3.48 26.22 6.33
CA VAL A 91 -4.06 27.28 5.48
C VAL A 91 -5.51 27.59 5.87
N ASP A 92 -6.33 26.57 6.18
CA ASP A 92 -7.72 26.75 6.62
C ASP A 92 -7.78 27.46 7.99
N ASP A 93 -6.94 27.04 8.94
CA ASP A 93 -6.83 27.66 10.26
C ASP A 93 -6.39 29.14 10.17
N ASP A 94 -5.42 29.45 9.31
CA ASP A 94 -4.98 30.82 9.03
C ASP A 94 -6.09 31.66 8.39
N ALA A 95 -6.82 31.10 7.43
CA ALA A 95 -7.94 31.78 6.77
C ALA A 95 -9.06 32.12 7.76
N VAL A 96 -9.39 31.19 8.67
CA VAL A 96 -10.36 31.41 9.76
C VAL A 96 -9.88 32.53 10.70
N ALA A 97 -8.60 32.53 11.07
CA ALA A 97 -8.02 33.57 11.93
C ALA A 97 -8.03 34.97 11.29
N LEU A 98 -7.86 35.04 9.97
CA LEU A 98 -7.84 36.29 9.19
C LEU A 98 -9.23 36.82 8.80
N MET A 99 -10.30 36.11 9.11
CA MET A 99 -11.69 36.54 8.84
C MET A 99 -12.48 36.97 10.11
N PRO A 100 -12.11 38.05 10.83
CA PRO A 100 -12.90 38.51 11.97
C PRO A 100 -14.17 39.31 11.59
N VAL A 101 -14.55 39.44 10.30
CA VAL A 101 -15.45 40.53 9.83
C VAL A 101 -16.77 40.11 9.17
N VAL A 102 -17.09 38.83 8.94
CA VAL A 102 -18.38 38.47 8.26
C VAL A 102 -19.53 38.16 9.25
N ALA A 103 -19.35 38.47 10.53
CA ALA A 103 -20.42 38.43 11.53
C ALA A 103 -20.83 39.87 11.90
N ARG A 104 -21.55 40.54 11.01
CA ARG A 104 -22.46 41.64 11.37
C ARG A 104 -23.69 41.61 10.50
#